data_AF-A0A8W8IZZ6-F1
#
_entry.id   AF-A0A8W8IZZ6-F1
#
_cell.length_a   1.000
_cell.length_b   1.000
_cell.length_c   1.000
_cell.angle_alpha   90.00
_cell.angle_beta   90.00
_cell.angle_gamma   90.00
#
_symmetry.space_group_name_H-M   'P 1'
#
loop_
_entity.id
_entity.type
_entity.pdbx_description
1 polymer ?
#
loop_
_entity_poly.entity_id
_entity_poly.type
_entity_poly.pdbx_seq_one_letter_code
_entity_poly.pdbx_strand_id
1 'polypeptide(L)'
;PGALWHIYDAMDADKIRDFLNKVGKERGEEIEPHHDPIHDQSWYLDVELQNRLYKEYGVLGYTIVQCMGDAVFIPAGAPHQVKNLHSCIKVAEDFVSPEHLNHCFSLTQEFRLLSDTHTNHEDKLQVKNIMYHAVKDALAVLNNAEPEED
;
A
#
# COMPACT_ATOMS: atom_id res chain seq x y z
N PRO A 1 -8.31 21.95 8.13
CA PRO A 1 -7.54 20.74 7.77
C PRO A 1 -7.99 19.57 8.66
N GLY A 2 -8.10 18.34 8.15
CA GLY A 2 -8.58 17.19 8.91
C GLY A 2 -7.46 16.26 9.38
N ALA A 3 -6.62 15.80 8.44
CA ALA A 3 -5.57 14.82 8.70
C ALA A 3 -4.25 15.18 8.01
N LEU A 4 -3.14 14.73 8.61
CA LEU A 4 -1.80 14.77 8.05
C LEU A 4 -1.41 13.36 7.61
N TRP A 5 -1.04 13.23 6.34
CA TRP A 5 -0.56 11.99 5.74
C TRP A 5 0.93 12.09 5.46
N HIS A 6 1.63 10.97 5.65
CA HIS A 6 2.95 10.76 5.03
C HIS A 6 2.82 9.50 4.18
N ILE A 7 3.12 9.62 2.89
CA ILE A 7 3.05 8.53 1.91
C ILE A 7 4.43 8.34 1.31
N TYR A 8 4.89 7.10 1.19
CA TYR A 8 6.20 6.75 0.66
C TYR A 8 6.04 5.96 -0.65
N ASP A 9 7.07 6.00 -1.49
CA ASP A 9 7.08 5.22 -2.73
C ASP A 9 7.06 3.71 -2.40
N ALA A 10 6.28 2.93 -3.16
CA ALA A 10 6.22 1.47 -2.99
C ALA A 10 7.60 0.81 -3.17
N MET A 11 8.45 1.37 -4.04
CA MET A 11 9.83 0.90 -4.26
C MET A 11 10.74 1.09 -3.03
N ASP A 12 10.37 1.97 -2.10
CA ASP A 12 11.16 2.24 -0.88
C ASP A 12 10.71 1.41 0.33
N ALA A 13 9.69 0.55 0.18
CA ALA A 13 9.17 -0.27 1.29
C ALA A 13 10.26 -1.11 1.98
N ASP A 14 11.15 -1.76 1.23
CA ASP A 14 12.23 -2.57 1.82
C ASP A 14 13.25 -1.74 2.60
N LYS A 15 13.54 -0.51 2.14
CA LYS A 15 14.40 0.41 2.89
C LYS A 15 13.74 0.85 4.19
N ILE A 16 12.43 1.08 4.17
CA ILE A 16 11.66 1.44 5.36
C ILE A 16 11.63 0.25 6.34
N ARG A 17 11.44 -0.99 5.87
CA ARG A 17 11.52 -2.20 6.70
C ARG A 17 12.87 -2.33 7.39
N ASP A 18 13.96 -2.21 6.64
CA ASP A 18 15.32 -2.28 7.19
C ASP A 18 15.57 -1.17 8.22
N PHE A 19 15.16 0.07 7.89
CA PHE A 19 15.25 1.20 8.81
C PHE A 19 14.50 0.94 10.13
N LEU A 20 13.22 0.52 10.06
CA LEU A 20 12.41 0.26 11.25
C LEU A 20 12.98 -0.88 12.09
N ASN A 21 13.44 -1.96 11.46
CA ASN A 21 14.13 -3.06 12.14
C ASN A 21 15.40 -2.58 12.84
N LYS A 22 16.19 -1.71 12.20
CA LYS A 22 17.37 -1.11 12.82
C LYS A 22 16.99 -0.28 14.05
N VAL A 23 15.97 0.56 13.95
CA VAL A 23 15.49 1.39 15.07
C VAL A 23 14.94 0.52 16.21
N GLY A 24 14.17 -0.54 15.91
CA GLY A 24 13.67 -1.49 16.92
C GLY A 24 14.80 -2.13 17.72
N LYS A 25 15.84 -2.64 17.03
CA LYS A 25 17.04 -3.20 17.68
C LYS A 25 17.74 -2.19 18.59
N GLU A 26 17.90 -0.94 18.15
CA GLU A 26 18.50 0.13 18.96
C GLU A 26 17.68 0.47 20.21
N ARG A 27 16.36 0.25 20.17
CA ARG A 27 15.45 0.41 21.31
C ARG A 27 15.36 -0.84 22.20
N GLY A 28 16.08 -1.90 21.86
CA GLY A 28 16.11 -3.15 22.62
C GLY A 28 14.99 -4.14 22.26
N GLU A 29 14.33 -3.98 21.11
CA GLU A 29 13.36 -4.95 20.61
C GLU A 29 14.09 -6.17 20.04
N GLU A 30 13.65 -7.37 20.41
CA GLU A 30 14.07 -8.61 19.76
C GLU A 30 13.28 -8.79 18.46
N ILE A 31 14.00 -8.91 17.35
CA ILE A 31 13.39 -9.08 16.02
C ILE A 31 13.23 -10.56 15.75
N GLU A 32 12.00 -11.04 15.88
CA GLU A 32 11.62 -12.42 15.58
C GLU A 32 11.86 -12.78 14.11
N PRO A 33 12.13 -14.06 13.80
CA PRO A 33 12.09 -14.54 12.42
C PRO A 33 10.73 -14.19 11.80
N HIS A 34 10.73 -13.54 10.63
CA HIS A 34 9.53 -13.08 9.90
C HIS A 34 8.83 -11.83 10.45
N HIS A 35 9.48 -11.06 11.32
CA HIS A 35 9.02 -9.72 11.67
C HIS A 35 9.02 -8.79 10.44
N ASP A 36 7.88 -8.16 10.18
CA ASP A 36 7.75 -7.12 9.16
C ASP A 36 7.06 -5.88 9.78
N PRO A 37 7.82 -4.82 10.09
CA PRO A 37 7.30 -3.67 10.82
C PRO A 37 6.28 -2.87 10.00
N ILE A 38 6.21 -3.03 8.67
CA ILE A 38 5.18 -2.40 7.84
C ILE A 38 3.86 -3.17 7.98
N HIS A 39 3.90 -4.50 7.94
CA HIS A 39 2.70 -5.32 8.06
C HIS A 39 2.17 -5.39 9.50
N ASP A 40 3.05 -5.31 10.49
CA ASP A 40 2.69 -5.25 11.92
C ASP A 40 1.97 -3.94 12.30
N GLN A 41 2.10 -2.89 11.47
CA GLN A 41 1.46 -1.57 11.68
C GLN A 41 1.72 -0.98 13.07
N SER A 42 2.90 -1.26 13.65
CA SER A 42 3.26 -0.88 15.02
C SER A 42 4.02 0.45 15.13
N TRP A 43 4.44 1.02 13.99
CA TRP A 43 5.29 2.22 13.95
C TRP A 43 4.55 3.46 13.43
N TYR A 44 4.88 4.61 14.02
CA TYR A 44 4.61 5.93 13.43
C TYR A 44 5.93 6.68 13.28
N LEU A 45 6.28 7.04 12.05
CA LEU A 45 7.45 7.84 11.71
C LEU A 45 7.22 9.30 12.10
N ASP A 46 7.66 9.69 13.28
CA ASP A 46 7.68 11.10 13.69
C ASP A 46 8.74 11.91 12.91
N VAL A 47 8.85 13.20 13.19
CA VAL A 47 9.78 14.08 12.49
C VAL A 47 11.24 13.65 12.65
N GLU A 48 11.62 13.07 13.80
CA GLU A 48 12.99 12.61 14.03
C GLU A 48 13.28 11.37 13.17
N LEU A 49 12.38 10.39 13.19
CA LEU A 49 12.49 9.18 12.38
C LEU A 49 12.43 9.47 10.88
N GLN A 50 11.57 10.40 10.43
CA GLN A 50 11.52 10.82 9.03
C GLN A 50 12.82 11.47 8.56
N ASN A 51 13.38 12.38 9.37
CA ASN A 51 14.66 13.01 9.06
C ASN A 51 15.79 11.99 9.02
N ARG A 52 15.77 11.00 9.91
CA ARG A 52 16.77 9.95 9.98
C ARG A 52 16.65 8.98 8.80
N LEU A 53 15.44 8.56 8.45
CA LEU A 53 15.13 7.75 7.28
C LEU A 53 15.68 8.41 6.00
N TYR A 54 15.45 9.72 5.82
CA TYR A 54 16.02 10.46 4.69
C TYR A 54 17.55 10.49 4.71
N LYS A 55 18.17 10.78 5.86
CA LYS A 55 19.63 10.87 5.97
C LYS A 55 20.34 9.54 5.74
N GLU A 56 19.79 8.44 6.23
CA GLU A 56 20.45 7.13 6.19
C GLU A 56 20.10 6.32 4.93
N TYR A 57 18.86 6.44 4.43
CA TYR A 57 18.35 5.62 3.32
C TYR A 57 17.99 6.43 2.07
N GLY A 58 18.04 7.77 2.13
CA GLY A 58 17.65 8.64 1.02
C GLY A 58 16.16 8.61 0.70
N VAL A 59 15.33 8.03 1.59
CA VAL A 59 13.89 7.87 1.37
C VAL A 59 13.18 9.14 1.80
N LEU A 60 12.44 9.74 0.87
CA LEU A 60 11.63 10.94 1.10
C LEU A 60 10.14 10.59 0.95
N GLY A 61 9.34 10.96 1.94
CA GLY A 61 7.89 10.83 1.88
C GLY A 61 7.21 12.09 1.37
N TYR A 62 6.01 11.91 0.82
CA TYR A 62 5.08 12.99 0.49
C TYR A 62 4.27 13.36 1.72
N THR A 63 4.40 14.60 2.18
CA THR A 63 3.61 15.14 3.30
C THR A 63 2.35 15.82 2.75
N ILE A 64 1.17 15.31 3.09
CA ILE A 64 -0.11 15.79 2.54
C ILE A 64 -1.05 16.18 3.68
N VAL A 65 -1.59 17.39 3.62
CA VAL A 65 -2.67 17.84 4.52
C VAL A 65 -4.00 17.61 3.82
N GLN A 66 -4.78 16.65 4.32
CA GLN A 66 -6.12 16.37 3.80
C GLN A 66 -7.15 17.28 4.47
N CYS A 67 -7.88 18.06 3.68
CA CYS A 67 -9.02 18.86 4.11
C CYS A 67 -10.36 18.15 3.83
N MET A 68 -11.45 18.74 4.32
CA MET A 68 -12.79 18.23 4.06
C MET A 68 -13.09 18.31 2.56
N GLY A 69 -13.50 17.18 1.97
CA GLY A 69 -13.78 17.06 0.53
C GLY A 69 -12.60 16.59 -0.32
N ASP A 70 -11.38 16.54 0.23
CA ASP A 70 -10.21 16.05 -0.50
C ASP A 70 -10.22 14.52 -0.59
N ALA A 71 -9.99 14.01 -1.80
CA ALA A 71 -9.71 12.60 -2.06
C ALA A 71 -8.19 12.39 -2.17
N VAL A 72 -7.66 11.41 -1.45
CA VAL A 72 -6.24 11.02 -1.49
C VAL A 72 -6.14 9.66 -2.17
N PHE A 73 -5.44 9.59 -3.30
CA PHE A 73 -5.16 8.34 -4.01
C PHE A 73 -3.84 7.74 -3.50
N ILE A 74 -3.87 6.47 -3.12
CA ILE A 74 -2.72 5.76 -2.58
C ILE A 74 -2.39 4.63 -3.56
N PRO A 75 -1.20 4.63 -4.19
CA PRO A 75 -0.78 3.52 -5.04
C PRO A 75 -0.68 2.21 -4.25
N ALA A 76 -0.94 1.09 -4.92
CA ALA A 76 -0.73 -0.22 -4.32
C ALA A 76 0.71 -0.35 -3.80
N GLY A 77 0.88 -0.92 -2.61
CA GLY A 77 2.19 -1.16 -1.99
C GLY A 77 2.86 0.07 -1.38
N ALA A 78 2.34 1.27 -1.56
CA ALA A 78 2.89 2.49 -0.96
C ALA A 78 2.70 2.49 0.57
N PRO A 79 3.78 2.45 1.39
CA PRO A 79 3.66 2.59 2.83
C PRO A 79 3.10 3.97 3.17
N HIS A 80 2.16 4.05 4.10
CA HIS A 80 1.55 5.32 4.47
C HIS A 80 1.09 5.33 5.93
N GLN A 81 1.07 6.53 6.51
CA GLN A 81 0.60 6.77 7.88
C GLN A 81 -0.27 8.02 7.94
N VAL A 82 -1.23 8.03 8.87
CA VAL A 82 -2.21 9.10 9.02
C VAL A 82 -2.27 9.58 10.46
N LYS A 83 -2.17 10.89 10.66
CA LYS A 83 -2.42 11.55 11.94
C LYS A 83 -3.61 12.50 11.82
N ASN A 84 -4.68 12.20 12.54
CA ASN A 84 -5.82 13.12 12.65
C ASN A 84 -5.38 14.39 13.40
N LEU A 85 -5.59 15.55 12.80
CA LEU A 85 -5.40 16.86 13.44
C LEU A 85 -6.67 17.30 14.18
N HIS A 86 -7.83 16.83 13.70
CA HIS A 86 -9.14 17.00 14.32
C HIS A 86 -9.95 15.70 14.18
N SER A 87 -11.11 15.62 14.83
CA SER A 87 -12.05 14.51 14.62
C SER A 87 -12.43 14.39 13.14
N CYS A 88 -12.21 13.21 12.56
CA CYS A 88 -12.41 12.95 11.14
C CYS A 88 -13.27 11.69 10.96
N ILE A 89 -14.19 11.74 9.99
CA ILE A 89 -14.83 10.57 9.39
C ILE A 89 -14.23 10.42 7.99
N LYS A 90 -13.84 9.20 7.60
CA LYS A 90 -13.26 8.90 6.29
C LYS A 90 -13.94 7.67 5.70
N VAL A 91 -14.09 7.67 4.39
CA VAL A 91 -14.52 6.51 3.60
C VAL A 91 -13.37 6.20 2.64
N ALA A 92 -13.04 4.93 2.49
CA ALA A 92 -12.03 4.44 1.56
C ALA A 92 -12.66 3.36 0.70
N GLU A 93 -12.24 3.30 -0.57
CA GLU A 93 -12.67 2.29 -1.54
C GLU A 93 -11.43 1.79 -2.26
N ASP A 94 -11.23 0.47 -2.26
CA ASP A 94 -10.12 -0.15 -2.96
C ASP A 94 -10.48 -0.42 -4.42
N PHE A 95 -9.54 -0.24 -5.34
CA PHE A 95 -9.72 -0.56 -6.76
C PHE A 95 -8.42 -1.08 -7.37
N VAL A 96 -8.53 -1.76 -8.52
CA VAL A 96 -7.37 -2.23 -9.30
C VAL A 96 -7.31 -1.44 -10.60
N SER A 97 -6.25 -0.67 -10.78
CA SER A 97 -5.94 -0.01 -12.05
C SER A 97 -5.07 -0.90 -12.94
N PRO A 98 -5.24 -0.88 -14.28
CA PRO A 98 -4.39 -1.64 -15.19
C PRO A 98 -2.90 -1.37 -15.01
N GLU A 99 -2.52 -0.13 -14.73
CA GLU A 99 -1.13 0.33 -14.57
C GLU A 99 -0.41 -0.35 -13.39
N HIS A 100 -1.15 -0.74 -12.36
CA HIS A 100 -0.61 -1.34 -11.14
C HIS A 100 -0.88 -2.84 -11.02
N LEU A 101 -1.45 -3.47 -12.05
CA LEU A 101 -1.89 -4.87 -11.98
C LEU A 101 -0.78 -5.84 -11.61
N ASN A 102 0.42 -5.67 -12.19
CA ASN A 102 1.59 -6.48 -11.86
C ASN A 102 1.98 -6.35 -10.39
N HIS A 103 1.99 -5.11 -9.88
CA HIS A 103 2.35 -4.84 -8.50
C HIS A 103 1.29 -5.39 -7.52
N CYS A 104 0.01 -5.18 -7.81
CA CYS A 104 -1.10 -5.77 -7.04
C CYS A 104 -1.01 -7.31 -6.98
N PHE A 105 -0.64 -7.95 -8.10
CA PHE A 105 -0.47 -9.40 -8.16
C PHE A 105 0.72 -9.87 -7.31
N SER A 106 1.87 -9.21 -7.40
CA SER A 106 3.04 -9.49 -6.57
C SER A 106 2.74 -9.33 -5.08
N LEU A 107 2.12 -8.21 -4.69
CA LEU A 107 1.72 -7.96 -3.30
C LEU A 107 0.75 -9.02 -2.79
N THR A 108 -0.22 -9.43 -3.61
CA THR A 108 -1.16 -10.50 -3.24
C THR A 108 -0.44 -11.83 -2.99
N GLN A 109 0.67 -12.11 -3.68
CA GLN A 109 1.50 -13.28 -3.37
C GLN A 109 2.33 -13.10 -2.10
N GLU A 110 2.94 -11.93 -1.91
CA GLU A 110 3.71 -11.60 -0.71
C GLU A 110 2.85 -11.73 0.56
N PHE A 111 1.64 -11.16 0.54
CA PHE A 111 0.67 -11.29 1.64
C PHE A 111 0.31 -12.76 1.95
N ARG A 112 0.18 -13.62 0.92
CA ARG A 112 -0.08 -15.06 1.12
C ARG A 112 1.11 -15.82 1.72
N LEU A 113 2.34 -15.36 1.50
CA LEU A 113 3.53 -15.96 2.09
C LEU A 113 3.73 -15.49 3.55
N LEU A 114 3.29 -14.28 3.86
CA LEU A 114 3.32 -13.71 5.22
C LEU A 114 2.14 -14.17 6.09
N SER A 115 1.08 -14.71 5.50
CA SER A 115 -0.16 -15.04 6.22
C SER A 115 -0.06 -16.18 7.23
N ASP A 116 1.02 -16.98 7.23
CA ASP A 116 1.21 -18.02 8.25
C ASP A 116 1.61 -17.42 9.61
N THR A 117 2.10 -16.17 9.63
CA THR A 117 2.53 -15.46 10.86
C THR A 117 1.79 -14.14 11.11
N HIS A 118 1.03 -13.63 10.13
CA HIS A 118 0.34 -12.33 10.18
C HIS A 118 -1.18 -12.44 10.01
N THR A 119 -1.96 -11.65 10.75
CA THR A 119 -3.43 -11.75 10.89
C THR A 119 -4.28 -11.47 9.64
N ASN A 120 -3.69 -10.99 8.53
CA ASN A 120 -4.44 -10.53 7.35
C ASN A 120 -4.46 -11.61 6.26
N HIS A 121 -5.37 -12.58 6.42
CA HIS A 121 -5.35 -13.87 5.72
C HIS A 121 -6.14 -13.96 4.40
N GLU A 122 -6.83 -12.91 3.94
CA GLU A 122 -7.76 -13.01 2.79
C GLU A 122 -7.39 -12.11 1.60
N ASP A 123 -7.43 -12.70 0.41
CA ASP A 123 -7.43 -12.00 -0.88
C ASP A 123 -8.75 -11.23 -1.05
N LYS A 124 -8.85 -10.09 -0.36
CA LYS A 124 -10.06 -9.24 -0.31
C LYS A 124 -10.42 -8.63 -1.66
N LEU A 125 -9.42 -8.35 -2.49
CA LEU A 125 -9.58 -7.69 -3.79
C LEU A 125 -9.90 -8.67 -4.94
N GLN A 126 -9.58 -9.96 -4.80
CA GLN A 126 -9.80 -10.98 -5.83
C GLN A 126 -9.24 -10.56 -7.20
N VAL A 127 -7.99 -10.09 -7.25
CA VAL A 127 -7.35 -9.51 -8.45
C VAL A 127 -7.49 -10.41 -9.68
N LYS A 128 -7.41 -11.74 -9.50
CA LYS A 128 -7.59 -12.72 -10.58
C LYS A 128 -9.01 -12.69 -11.19
N ASN A 129 -10.04 -12.52 -10.38
CA ASN A 129 -11.43 -12.43 -10.85
C ASN A 129 -11.64 -11.12 -11.61
N ILE A 130 -11.12 -10.00 -11.09
CA ILE A 130 -11.19 -8.69 -11.76
C ILE A 130 -10.55 -8.81 -13.15
N MET A 131 -9.35 -9.39 -13.24
CA MET A 131 -8.65 -9.56 -14.51
C MET A 131 -9.43 -10.45 -15.48
N TYR A 132 -9.98 -11.59 -15.00
CA TYR A 132 -10.78 -12.49 -15.83
C TYR A 132 -12.01 -11.78 -16.42
N HIS A 133 -12.76 -11.06 -15.59
CA HIS A 133 -13.95 -10.35 -16.03
C HIS A 133 -13.63 -9.17 -16.96
N ALA A 134 -12.56 -8.41 -16.68
CA ALA A 134 -12.11 -7.33 -17.55
C ALA A 134 -11.76 -7.83 -18.96
N VAL A 135 -11.04 -8.96 -19.07
CA VAL A 135 -10.71 -9.56 -20.37
C VAL A 135 -11.96 -10.13 -21.05
N LYS A 136 -12.82 -10.82 -20.30
CA LYS A 136 -14.08 -11.36 -20.82
C LYS A 136 -14.96 -10.26 -21.42
N ASP A 137 -15.10 -9.14 -20.73
CA ASP A 137 -15.92 -8.02 -21.16
C ASP A 137 -15.31 -7.32 -22.38
N ALA A 138 -13.98 -7.14 -22.40
CA ALA A 138 -13.28 -6.60 -23.56
C ALA A 138 -13.47 -7.47 -24.82
N LEU A 139 -13.34 -8.80 -24.69
CA LEU A 139 -13.59 -9.74 -25.79
C LEU A 139 -15.05 -9.70 -26.26
N ALA A 140 -16.01 -9.59 -25.34
CA ALA A 140 -17.42 -9.47 -25.69
C ALA A 140 -17.71 -8.19 -26.50
N VAL A 141 -17.08 -7.06 -26.13
CA VAL A 141 -17.20 -5.80 -26.88
C VAL A 141 -16.62 -5.93 -28.29
N LEU A 142 -15.44 -6.56 -28.43
CA LEU A 142 -14.81 -6.75 -29.74
C LEU A 142 -15.63 -7.68 -30.66
N ASN A 143 -16.11 -8.82 -30.14
CA ASN A 143 -16.92 -9.76 -30.93
C ASN A 143 -18.25 -9.15 -31.39
N ASN A 144 -18.85 -8.26 -30.59
CA ASN A 144 -20.09 -7.56 -30.96
C ASN A 144 -19.85 -6.37 -31.91
N ALA A 145 -18.60 -5.96 -32.11
CA ALA A 145 -18.22 -4.87 -32.98
C ALA A 145 -17.78 -5.34 -34.38
N GLU A 146 -17.60 -6.65 -34.59
CA GLU A 146 -17.38 -7.21 -35.93
C GLU A 146 -18.66 -7.08 -36.77
N PRO A 147 -18.63 -6.39 -37.92
CA PRO A 147 -19.77 -6.38 -38.82
C PRO A 147 -20.01 -7.80 -39.35
N GLU A 148 -21.28 -8.20 -39.50
CA GLU A 148 -21.62 -9.46 -40.18
C GLU A 148 -20.96 -9.47 -41.57
N GLU A 149 -20.10 -10.46 -41.83
CA GLU A 149 -19.56 -10.69 -43.17
C GLU A 149 -20.72 -11.19 -44.08
N ASP A 150 -21.15 -10.33 -45.03
CA ASP A 150 -22.10 -10.64 -46.12
C ASP A 150 -21.56 -11.70 -47.10
#